data_AF-A0A377W5B4-F1
#
_entry.id   AF-A0A377W5B4-F1
#
_cell.length_a   1.000
_cell.length_b   1.000
_cell.length_c   1.000
_cell.angle_alpha   90.00
_cell.angle_beta   90.00
_cell.angle_gamma   90.00
#
_symmetry.space_group_name_H-M   'P 1'
#
loop_
_entity.id
_entity.type
_entity.pdbx_description
1 polymer ?
#
loop_
_entity_poly.entity_id
_entity_poly.type
_entity_poly.pdbx_seq_one_letter_code
_entity_poly.pdbx_strand_id
1 'polypeptide(L)'
;MEKSLLNDFDINIIACEYTRLKNSRTAVSLLHQYEVIAVVGTHDPQLAGVPWVGIEELLGEQGHRHLSQLLSGYLNEKQIALINKNMVREFSLHNVVNSLTILNAGKNHGPYRNHYR
;
A
#
# COMPACT_ATOMS: atom_id res chain seq x y z
N MET A 1 -13.82 8.99 16.57
CA MET A 1 -13.64 7.91 17.57
C MET A 1 -13.26 6.61 16.85
N GLU A 2 -12.21 6.62 16.02
CA GLU A 2 -11.82 5.46 15.15
C GLU A 2 -10.40 4.96 15.39
N LYS A 3 -9.59 5.66 16.19
CA LYS A 3 -8.19 5.30 16.47
C LYS A 3 -8.02 4.07 17.40
N SER A 4 -9.09 3.61 18.05
CA SER A 4 -8.97 2.64 19.14
C SER A 4 -9.02 1.18 18.71
N LEU A 5 -9.35 0.89 17.44
CA LEU A 5 -9.50 -0.49 16.95
C LEU A 5 -8.19 -1.09 16.40
N LEU A 6 -7.13 -0.28 16.26
CA LEU A 6 -5.82 -0.72 15.77
C LEU A 6 -4.86 -1.20 16.87
N ASN A 7 -5.21 -1.03 18.15
CA ASN A 7 -4.36 -1.38 19.29
C ASN A 7 -4.56 -2.82 19.80
N ASP A 8 -5.43 -3.60 19.17
CA ASP A 8 -5.78 -4.98 19.59
C ASP A 8 -5.19 -6.03 18.63
N PHE A 9 -4.14 -5.67 17.90
CA PHE A 9 -3.52 -6.52 16.89
C PHE A 9 -2.11 -6.91 17.32
N ASP A 10 -1.85 -8.22 17.42
CA ASP A 10 -0.48 -8.76 17.54
C ASP A 10 0.23 -8.78 16.17
N ILE A 11 -0.09 -7.81 15.31
CA ILE A 11 0.46 -7.68 13.97
C ILE A 11 1.02 -6.29 13.81
N ASN A 12 2.31 -6.23 13.50
CA ASN A 12 3.02 -4.99 13.23
C ASN A 12 3.12 -4.75 11.72
N ILE A 13 2.70 -3.57 11.27
CA ILE A 13 2.90 -3.12 9.89
C ILE A 13 4.20 -2.31 9.85
N ILE A 14 5.18 -2.80 9.09
CA ILE A 14 6.50 -2.16 8.96
C ILE A 14 6.66 -1.62 7.54
N ALA A 15 6.79 -0.31 7.40
CA ALA A 15 7.16 0.32 6.14
C ALA A 15 8.64 0.06 5.84
N CYS A 16 8.94 -0.53 4.67
CA CYS A 16 10.29 -0.85 4.25
C CYS A 16 10.51 -0.44 2.79
N GLU A 17 11.72 0.02 2.46
CA GLU A 17 12.09 0.35 1.09
C GLU A 17 12.37 -0.91 0.26
N TYR A 18 11.93 -0.91 -1.00
CA TYR A 18 12.15 -2.04 -1.92
C TYR A 18 13.62 -2.44 -2.04
N THR A 19 14.53 -1.48 -2.12
CA THR A 19 15.98 -1.70 -2.23
C THR A 19 16.55 -2.45 -1.02
N ARG A 20 15.98 -2.24 0.17
CA ARG A 20 16.37 -2.95 1.39
C ARG A 20 15.93 -4.41 1.37
N LEU A 21 14.76 -4.70 0.81
CA LEU A 21 14.26 -6.07 0.62
C LEU A 21 14.99 -6.80 -0.51
N LYS A 22 15.44 -6.08 -1.56
CA LYS A 22 16.26 -6.69 -2.63
C LYS A 22 17.67 -7.05 -2.19
N ASN A 23 18.21 -6.38 -1.17
CA ASN A 23 19.50 -6.74 -0.61
C ASN A 23 19.37 -8.00 0.26
N SER A 24 19.91 -9.13 -0.20
CA SER A 24 19.77 -10.43 0.47
C SER A 24 20.25 -10.43 1.92
N ARG A 25 21.29 -9.65 2.27
CA ARG A 25 21.79 -9.58 3.66
C ARG A 25 20.79 -8.86 4.55
N THR A 26 20.28 -7.73 4.09
CA THR A 26 19.31 -6.93 4.84
C THR A 26 17.97 -7.65 4.97
N ALA A 27 17.52 -8.30 3.89
CA ALA A 27 16.31 -9.12 3.89
C ALA A 27 16.41 -10.28 4.88
N VAL A 28 17.50 -11.06 4.84
CA VAL A 28 17.71 -12.16 5.80
C VAL A 28 17.72 -11.66 7.24
N SER A 29 18.38 -10.53 7.53
CA SER A 29 18.36 -9.95 8.87
C SER A 29 16.95 -9.53 9.32
N LEU A 30 16.10 -9.02 8.41
CA LEU A 30 14.71 -8.68 8.73
C LEU A 30 13.87 -9.94 9.00
N LEU A 31 13.99 -10.95 8.15
CA LEU A 31 13.28 -12.23 8.29
C LEU A 31 13.70 -13.01 9.54
N HIS A 32 14.90 -12.76 10.08
CA HIS A 32 15.34 -13.37 11.33
C HIS A 32 14.86 -12.60 12.58
N GLN A 33 14.54 -11.31 12.44
CA GLN A 33 14.06 -10.47 13.54
C GLN A 33 12.55 -10.54 13.72
N TYR A 34 11.82 -10.86 12.65
CA TYR A 34 10.36 -10.83 12.60
C TYR A 34 9.81 -12.10 11.96
N GLU A 35 8.70 -12.60 12.48
CA GLU A 35 7.87 -13.56 11.76
C GLU A 35 7.09 -12.81 10.68
N VAL A 36 7.61 -12.81 9.46
CA VAL A 36 7.01 -12.05 8.35
C VAL A 36 5.86 -12.84 7.72
N ILE A 37 4.63 -12.37 7.94
CA ILE A 37 3.41 -12.97 7.40
C ILE A 37 3.32 -12.79 5.88
N ALA A 38 3.57 -11.58 5.39
CA ALA A 38 3.52 -11.23 3.97
C ALA A 38 4.27 -9.93 3.68
N VAL A 39 4.65 -9.73 2.42
CA VAL A 39 5.09 -8.42 1.90
C VAL A 39 4.01 -7.86 1.00
N VAL A 40 3.67 -6.59 1.21
CA VAL A 40 2.74 -5.84 0.36
C VAL A 40 3.49 -4.72 -0.35
N GLY A 41 3.30 -4.58 -1.66
CA GLY A 41 3.94 -3.50 -2.41
C GLY A 41 3.48 -3.36 -3.85
N THR A 42 4.07 -2.41 -4.56
CA THR A 42 3.84 -2.23 -6.01
C THR A 42 4.70 -3.17 -6.86
N HIS A 43 5.82 -3.65 -6.32
CA HIS A 43 6.74 -4.54 -7.01
C HIS A 43 7.12 -5.71 -6.10
N ASP A 44 7.23 -6.90 -6.67
CA ASP A 44 7.65 -8.10 -5.97
C ASP A 44 9.18 -8.08 -5.69
N PRO A 45 9.61 -8.07 -4.41
CA PRO A 45 11.03 -8.19 -4.07
C PRO A 45 11.57 -9.61 -4.28
N GLN A 46 10.71 -10.61 -4.46
CA GLN A 46 11.03 -12.04 -4.64
C GLN A 46 11.76 -12.62 -3.42
N LEU A 47 11.21 -12.39 -2.22
CA LEU A 47 11.75 -12.95 -0.98
C LEU A 47 11.40 -14.44 -0.87
N ALA A 48 12.42 -15.27 -0.73
CA ALA A 48 12.23 -16.71 -0.59
C ALA A 48 11.45 -17.03 0.70
N GLY A 49 10.37 -17.79 0.56
CA GLY A 49 9.56 -18.27 1.69
C GLY A 49 8.58 -17.24 2.28
N VAL A 50 8.44 -16.06 1.69
CA VAL A 50 7.47 -15.04 2.13
C VAL A 50 6.52 -14.71 0.99
N PRO A 51 5.19 -14.80 1.20
CA PRO A 51 4.24 -14.44 0.17
C PRO A 51 4.28 -12.94 -0.09
N TRP A 52 4.20 -12.56 -1.37
CA TRP A 52 4.04 -11.18 -1.80
C TRP A 52 2.62 -10.96 -2.32
N VAL A 53 2.06 -9.79 -2.02
CA VAL A 53 0.78 -9.34 -2.56
C VAL A 53 0.90 -7.96 -3.15
N GLY A 54 0.43 -7.80 -4.38
CA GLY A 54 0.33 -6.52 -5.05
C GLY A 54 -0.66 -5.60 -4.36
N ILE A 55 -0.30 -4.32 -4.22
CA ILE A 55 -1.21 -3.34 -3.65
C ILE A 55 -2.50 -3.20 -4.48
N GLU A 56 -2.42 -3.37 -5.81
CA GLU A 56 -3.58 -3.34 -6.70
C GLU A 56 -4.54 -4.50 -6.42
N GLU A 57 -4.02 -5.68 -6.08
CA GLU A 57 -4.81 -6.86 -5.73
C GLU A 57 -5.55 -6.67 -4.40
N LEU A 58 -4.90 -6.03 -3.42
CA LEU A 58 -5.52 -5.69 -2.14
C LEU A 58 -6.61 -4.62 -2.25
N LEU A 59 -6.50 -3.73 -3.23
CA LEU A 59 -7.48 -2.66 -3.45
C LEU A 59 -8.60 -3.08 -4.42
N GLY A 60 -8.41 -4.18 -5.15
CA GLY A 60 -9.38 -4.73 -6.08
C GLY A 60 -10.54 -5.46 -5.39
N GLU A 61 -11.45 -6.00 -6.22
CA GLU A 61 -12.66 -6.69 -5.76
C GLU A 61 -12.38 -7.90 -4.84
N GLN A 62 -11.20 -8.51 -5.00
CA GLN A 62 -10.78 -9.69 -4.24
C GLN A 62 -9.86 -9.37 -3.07
N GLY A 63 -9.64 -8.09 -2.76
CA GLY A 63 -8.74 -7.65 -1.68
C GLY A 63 -9.13 -8.20 -0.31
N HIS A 64 -10.44 -8.18 0.00
CA HIS A 64 -10.97 -8.77 1.23
C HIS A 64 -10.63 -10.26 1.34
N ARG A 65 -10.82 -11.03 0.26
CA ARG A 65 -10.49 -12.46 0.25
C ARG A 65 -9.00 -12.70 0.46
N HIS A 66 -8.13 -11.92 -0.18
CA HIS A 66 -6.68 -12.04 0.00
C HIS A 66 -6.24 -11.74 1.43
N LEU A 67 -6.78 -10.67 2.03
CA LEU A 67 -6.52 -10.35 3.43
C LEU A 67 -7.05 -11.43 4.36
N SER A 68 -8.24 -11.97 4.11
CA SER A 68 -8.78 -13.10 4.89
C SER A 68 -7.88 -14.33 4.79
N GLN A 69 -7.37 -14.68 3.61
CA GLN A 69 -6.46 -15.81 3.45
C GLN A 69 -5.12 -15.60 4.18
N LEU A 70 -4.56 -14.39 4.13
CA LEU A 70 -3.30 -14.07 4.79
C LEU A 70 -3.42 -13.96 6.31
N LEU A 71 -4.51 -13.36 6.80
CA LEU A 71 -4.63 -12.92 8.18
C LEU A 71 -5.59 -13.76 9.02
N SER A 72 -6.34 -14.72 8.45
CA SER A 72 -7.31 -15.53 9.20
C SER A 72 -6.72 -16.35 10.36
N GLY A 73 -5.42 -16.66 10.33
CA GLY A 73 -4.71 -17.31 11.44
C GLY A 73 -4.35 -16.37 12.60
N TYR A 74 -4.44 -15.06 12.38
CA TYR A 74 -3.98 -14.03 13.31
C TYR A 74 -5.11 -13.08 13.73
N LEU A 75 -6.08 -12.83 12.86
CA LEU A 75 -7.18 -11.87 13.03
C LEU A 75 -8.53 -12.53 12.75
N ASN A 76 -9.57 -12.01 13.39
CA ASN A 76 -10.95 -12.39 13.09
C ASN A 76 -11.51 -11.62 11.87
N GLU A 77 -12.60 -12.14 11.29
CA GLU A 77 -13.18 -11.60 10.07
C GLU A 77 -13.63 -10.12 10.18
N LYS A 78 -14.10 -9.69 11.37
CA LYS A 78 -14.50 -8.29 11.58
C LYS A 78 -13.30 -7.35 11.52
N GLN A 79 -12.17 -7.78 12.07
CA GLN A 79 -10.91 -7.04 12.05
C GLN A 79 -10.37 -6.94 10.62
N ILE A 80 -10.40 -8.04 9.87
CA ILE A 80 -9.94 -8.10 8.48
C ILE A 80 -10.79 -7.18 7.59
N ALA A 81 -12.12 -7.22 7.75
CA ALA A 81 -13.03 -6.34 7.03
C ALA A 81 -12.76 -4.85 7.32
N LEU A 82 -12.42 -4.51 8.57
CA LEU A 82 -12.08 -3.14 8.96
C LEU A 82 -10.78 -2.67 8.29
N ILE A 83 -9.74 -3.52 8.29
CA ILE A 83 -8.47 -3.23 7.62
C ILE A 83 -8.70 -3.00 6.13
N ASN A 84 -9.40 -3.91 5.44
CA ASN A 84 -9.70 -3.78 4.02
C ASN A 84 -10.45 -2.47 3.72
N LYS A 85 -11.51 -2.17 4.48
CA LYS A 85 -12.28 -0.93 4.33
C LYS A 85 -11.43 0.32 4.50
N ASN A 86 -10.57 0.34 5.52
CA ASN A 86 -9.69 1.48 5.78
C ASN A 86 -8.64 1.63 4.68
N MET A 87 -8.02 0.56 4.22
CA MET A 87 -7.07 0.60 3.10
C MET A 87 -7.74 1.17 1.84
N VAL A 88 -8.87 0.63 1.42
CA VAL A 88 -9.60 1.12 0.23
C VAL A 88 -9.98 2.60 0.37
N ARG A 89 -10.44 3.02 1.56
CA ARG A 89 -10.77 4.42 1.85
C ARG A 89 -9.56 5.33 1.70
N GLU A 90 -8.45 5.04 2.39
CA GLU A 90 -7.26 5.89 2.37
C GLU A 90 -6.69 6.00 0.95
N PHE A 91 -6.60 4.89 0.20
CA PHE A 91 -6.12 4.92 -1.19
C PHE A 91 -7.06 5.68 -2.13
N SER A 92 -8.38 5.54 -1.97
CA SER A 92 -9.35 6.30 -2.78
C SER A 92 -9.23 7.81 -2.51
N LEU A 93 -9.06 8.21 -1.25
CA LEU A 93 -8.84 9.61 -0.88
C LEU A 93 -7.55 10.16 -1.49
N HIS A 94 -6.44 9.42 -1.38
CA HIS A 94 -5.17 9.79 -2.00
C HIS A 94 -5.28 9.91 -3.53
N ASN A 95 -6.02 9.01 -4.19
CA ASN A 95 -6.26 9.06 -5.64
C ASN A 95 -7.12 10.24 -6.06
N VAL A 96 -8.16 10.60 -5.30
CA VAL A 96 -8.99 11.78 -5.58
C VAL A 96 -8.17 13.08 -5.41
N VAL A 97 -7.32 13.17 -4.38
CA VAL A 97 -6.46 14.34 -4.16
C VAL A 97 -5.35 14.45 -5.21
N ASN A 98 -4.72 13.33 -5.61
CA ASN A 98 -3.70 13.34 -6.66
C ASN A 98 -4.29 13.57 -8.06
N SER A 99 -5.48 13.05 -8.37
CA SER A 99 -6.13 13.28 -9.68
C SER A 99 -6.56 14.74 -9.87
N LEU A 100 -6.93 15.46 -8.79
CA LEU A 100 -7.08 16.92 -8.84
C LEU A 100 -5.76 17.64 -9.14
N THR A 101 -4.62 17.06 -8.73
CA THR A 101 -3.29 17.64 -8.95
C THR A 101 -2.77 17.39 -10.37
N ILE A 102 -3.16 16.29 -11.01
CA ILE A 102 -2.81 16.00 -12.43
C ILE A 102 -3.56 16.92 -13.40
N LEU A 103 -4.80 17.31 -13.08
CA LEU A 103 -5.62 18.15 -13.97
C LEU A 103 -5.23 19.64 -14.02
N ASN A 104 -4.38 20.13 -13.11
CA ASN A 104 -3.96 21.54 -13.11
C ASN A 104 -2.58 21.80 -13.76
N ALA A 105 -2.03 20.82 -14.50
CA ALA A 105 -0.92 21.05 -15.44
C ALA A 105 -1.41 21.48 -16.83
N GLY A 106 -2.66 21.96 -16.94
CA GLY A 106 -3.27 22.47 -18.15
C GLY A 106 -3.05 23.97 -18.35
N LYS A 107 -1.96 24.29 -19.06
CA LYS A 107 -1.72 25.55 -19.83
C LYS A 107 -1.58 26.85 -19.03
N ASN A 108 -0.33 27.26 -18.82
CA ASN A 108 0.02 28.68 -18.75
C ASN A 108 1.34 28.94 -19.48
N HIS A 109 1.32 28.85 -20.82
CA HIS A 109 2.31 29.54 -21.65
C HIS A 109 1.65 30.77 -22.26
N GLY A 110 2.12 31.93 -21.80
CA GLY A 110 1.68 33.28 -22.16
C GLY A 110 2.09 33.73 -23.57
N PRO A 111 2.07 35.05 -23.83
CA PRO A 111 1.33 35.64 -24.94
C PRO A 111 2.16 35.75 -26.23
N TYR A 112 1.59 35.32 -27.35
CA TYR A 112 2.08 35.76 -28.66
C TYR A 112 1.48 37.13 -29.00
N ARG A 113 2.20 38.17 -28.58
CA ARG A 113 2.18 39.48 -29.25
C ARG A 113 2.84 39.28 -30.62
N ASN A 114 2.15 39.59 -31.71
CA ASN A 114 2.83 40.03 -32.92
C ASN A 114 2.02 41.16 -33.59
N HIS A 115 2.58 42.36 -33.50
CA HIS A 115 2.31 43.50 -34.37
C HIS A 115 3.65 43.87 -35.00
N TYR A 116 3.61 44.49 -36.18
CA TYR A 116 4.68 44.77 -37.15
C TYR A 116 4.97 43.56 -38.04
N ARG A 117 4.55 43.54 -39.32
CA ARG A 117 4.73 44.58 -40.33
C ARG A 117 3.65 44.53 -41.41
#